data_AF-A0AAN8X0C9-F1
#
_entry.id   AF-A0AAN8X0C9-F1
#
_cell.length_a   1.000
_cell.length_b   1.000
_cell.length_c   1.000
_cell.angle_alpha   90.00
_cell.angle_beta   90.00
_cell.angle_gamma   90.00
#
_symmetry.space_group_name_H-M   'P 1'
#
loop_
_entity.id
_entity.type
_entity.pdbx_description
1 polymer ?
#
loop_
_entity_poly.entity_id
_entity_poly.type
_entity_poly.pdbx_seq_one_letter_code
_entity_poly.pdbx_strand_id
1 'polypeptide(L)'
;RTLILQVCVEWRRMKPWFKHMKEFAFDFKVEESDVMNIFYSQLHQHYDMKNGPLWSARLVPLKRQSPGDSYRAVFLMSIQHCITDGFTHMRISRNLLEVLNSFATGIIHEIPLSPISPAISDALMTSGDLNYGLKYFWYRLYSTLRNLVNGVSVQDALQQPRTKKAQTSILRENFTVEETKILIQHCKDNGVTVHSCLLATASLAMLKTIQCNATQNIDKARINSNSSVNMRRYFPEDHKEAVGCHVSADEKEVLIHSSSASSKGSFWSLVKQFQNNLNESLHVKQTPIRNLRLLRLYSAIIQVNHELTRYGLKHVTDSYFACTNMGNLKSLLPSQYNGPIEIVDLLRSGNCEFTGNLFTIVCHTFNSRLMISIDYFSTKISNEGAEQFFKVFCHYIRKISQYGTVQEPTTFSKH
;
A
#
# COMPACT_ATOMS: atom_id res chain seq x y z
N ARG A 1 19.26 9.24 -17.60
CA ARG A 1 19.03 10.30 -16.57
C ARG A 1 17.57 10.25 -16.12
N THR A 2 17.29 10.14 -14.82
CA THR A 2 15.91 10.05 -14.30
C THR A 2 15.43 11.41 -13.79
N LEU A 3 14.77 12.20 -14.64
CA LEU A 3 14.43 13.60 -14.36
C LEU A 3 13.60 13.79 -13.09
N ILE A 4 12.70 12.84 -12.79
CA ILE A 4 11.81 12.91 -11.60
C ILE A 4 12.59 12.87 -10.27
N LEU A 5 13.81 12.33 -10.25
CA LEU A 5 14.69 12.34 -9.08
C LEU A 5 15.47 13.65 -8.92
N GLN A 6 15.30 14.59 -9.85
CA GLN A 6 15.99 15.88 -9.88
C GLN A 6 15.04 17.06 -9.66
N VAL A 7 13.82 16.79 -9.16
CA VAL A 7 12.83 17.84 -8.90
C VAL A 7 12.70 18.12 -7.41
N CYS A 8 12.35 19.35 -7.09
CA CYS A 8 11.88 19.79 -5.79
C CYS A 8 10.55 20.56 -5.96
N VAL A 9 9.94 20.96 -4.86
CA VAL A 9 8.64 21.65 -4.80
C VAL A 9 8.83 23.12 -4.47
N GLU A 10 8.27 23.98 -5.30
CA GLU A 10 8.16 25.42 -5.09
C GLU A 10 6.70 25.81 -4.91
N TRP A 11 6.40 26.53 -3.83
CA TRP A 11 5.08 27.12 -3.62
C TRP A 11 4.99 28.44 -4.35
N ARG A 12 4.08 28.54 -5.33
CA ARG A 12 3.72 29.79 -6.01
C ARG A 12 2.31 30.16 -5.61
N ARG A 13 2.18 31.16 -4.73
CA ARG A 13 0.94 31.46 -4.00
C ARG A 13 0.49 30.19 -3.23
N MET A 14 -0.76 29.76 -3.41
CA MET A 14 -1.34 28.58 -2.75
C MET A 14 -1.19 27.28 -3.56
N LYS A 15 -0.40 27.27 -4.65
CA LYS A 15 -0.24 26.09 -5.52
C LYS A 15 1.20 25.58 -5.48
N PRO A 16 1.42 24.28 -5.22
CA PRO A 16 2.74 23.67 -5.35
C PRO A 16 3.08 23.43 -6.83
N TRP A 17 4.34 23.65 -7.19
CA TRP A 17 4.90 23.41 -8.51
C TRP A 17 6.16 22.56 -8.38
N PHE A 18 6.38 21.65 -9.31
CA PHE A 18 7.68 21.02 -9.46
C PHE A 18 8.64 21.96 -10.20
N LYS A 19 9.87 22.03 -9.71
CA LYS A 19 10.98 22.67 -10.41
C LYS A 19 12.21 21.78 -10.33
N HIS A 20 13.15 21.98 -11.25
CA HIS A 20 14.45 21.32 -11.14
C HIS A 20 15.24 21.86 -9.94
N MET A 21 15.97 20.97 -9.27
CA MET A 21 16.95 21.38 -8.26
C MET A 21 17.99 22.29 -8.89
N LYS A 22 18.35 23.38 -8.21
CA LYS A 22 19.37 24.32 -8.70
C LYS A 22 20.75 23.67 -8.74
N GLU A 23 21.04 22.88 -7.72
CA GLU A 23 22.26 22.10 -7.57
C GLU A 23 21.87 20.63 -7.43
N PHE A 24 22.59 19.75 -8.10
CA PHE A 24 22.34 18.32 -7.97
C PHE A 24 22.86 17.84 -6.61
N ALA A 25 21.94 17.45 -5.73
CA ALA A 25 22.24 16.88 -4.43
C ALA A 25 21.95 15.36 -4.42
N PHE A 26 22.79 14.60 -3.72
CA PHE A 26 22.75 13.15 -3.65
C PHE A 26 22.79 12.71 -2.18
N ASP A 27 21.72 12.09 -1.69
CA ASP A 27 21.65 11.57 -0.30
C ASP A 27 21.84 10.05 -0.31
N PHE A 28 23.10 9.61 -0.29
CA PHE A 28 23.49 8.21 -0.22
C PHE A 28 24.53 7.98 0.87
N LYS A 29 24.38 6.89 1.62
CA LYS A 29 25.37 6.47 2.62
C LYS A 29 25.49 4.95 2.66
N VAL A 30 26.70 4.47 2.96
CA VAL A 30 26.93 3.09 3.39
C VAL A 30 26.92 3.10 4.91
N GLU A 31 26.12 2.22 5.51
CA GLU A 31 25.97 2.15 6.96
C GLU A 31 26.15 0.71 7.44
N GLU A 32 26.75 0.53 8.62
CA GLU A 32 26.99 -0.78 9.25
C GLU A 32 26.07 -1.04 10.45
N SER A 33 25.00 -0.25 10.59
CA SER A 33 24.01 -0.38 11.67
C SER A 33 22.96 -1.45 11.37
N ASP A 34 22.13 -1.75 12.36
CA ASP A 34 20.97 -2.63 12.20
C ASP A 34 20.05 -2.14 11.06
N VAL A 35 19.74 -3.05 10.13
CA VAL A 35 18.97 -2.76 8.92
C VAL A 35 17.59 -2.17 9.26
N MET A 36 16.93 -2.69 10.30
CA MET A 36 15.59 -2.24 10.65
C MET A 36 15.60 -0.86 11.30
N ASN A 37 16.62 -0.54 12.10
CA ASN A 37 16.80 0.81 12.63
C ASN A 37 17.01 1.83 11.50
N ILE A 38 17.84 1.51 10.50
CA ILE A 38 18.05 2.37 9.32
C ILE A 38 16.75 2.48 8.52
N PHE A 39 16.05 1.36 8.31
CA PHE A 39 14.76 1.31 7.64
C PHE A 39 13.74 2.24 8.31
N TYR A 40 13.58 2.16 9.64
CA TYR A 40 12.65 3.02 10.37
C TYR A 40 13.09 4.49 10.37
N SER A 41 14.40 4.76 10.40
CA SER A 41 14.92 6.12 10.23
C SER A 41 14.57 6.70 8.85
N GLN A 42 14.76 5.91 7.78
CA GLN A 42 14.42 6.29 6.40
C GLN A 42 12.91 6.45 6.18
N LEU A 43 12.08 5.63 6.86
CA LEU A 43 10.62 5.71 6.78
C LEU A 43 10.08 7.03 7.36
N HIS A 44 10.68 7.52 8.45
CA HIS A 44 10.27 8.75 9.13
C HIS A 44 11.14 9.97 8.76
N GLN A 45 11.96 9.86 7.71
CA GLN A 45 12.79 10.96 7.24
C GLN A 45 11.93 12.10 6.68
N HIS A 46 12.23 13.33 7.11
CA HIS A 46 11.70 14.53 6.48
C HIS A 46 12.57 14.94 5.29
N TYR A 47 11.92 15.40 4.21
CA TYR A 47 12.59 15.87 3.01
C TYR A 47 12.57 17.39 2.95
N ASP A 48 13.67 18.00 2.50
CA ASP A 48 13.67 19.41 2.12
C ASP A 48 12.88 19.56 0.82
N MET A 49 11.59 19.85 0.96
CA MET A 49 10.69 20.02 -0.18
C MET A 49 11.15 21.15 -1.12
N LYS A 50 11.88 22.16 -0.64
CA LYS A 50 12.24 23.36 -1.41
C LYS A 50 13.52 23.16 -2.22
N ASN A 51 14.51 22.48 -1.65
CA ASN A 51 15.84 22.34 -2.25
C ASN A 51 16.14 20.92 -2.76
N GLY A 52 15.45 19.90 -2.24
CA GLY A 52 15.71 18.50 -2.56
C GLY A 52 17.01 17.95 -1.94
N PRO A 53 17.38 16.70 -2.25
CA PRO A 53 16.63 15.76 -3.08
C PRO A 53 15.40 15.24 -2.33
N LEU A 54 14.34 14.89 -3.07
CA LEU A 54 13.12 14.28 -2.51
C LEU A 54 13.23 12.75 -2.36
N TRP A 55 14.45 12.26 -2.21
CA TRP A 55 14.78 10.85 -2.09
C TRP A 55 16.12 10.68 -1.38
N SER A 56 16.32 9.51 -0.80
CA SER A 56 17.53 9.10 -0.12
C SER A 56 17.76 7.60 -0.32
N ALA A 57 19.02 7.17 -0.21
CA ALA A 57 19.39 5.77 -0.31
C ALA A 57 20.41 5.37 0.75
N ARG A 58 20.32 4.14 1.26
CA ARG A 58 21.28 3.55 2.19
C ARG A 58 21.67 2.17 1.71
N LEU A 59 22.96 1.85 1.78
CA LEU A 59 23.48 0.52 1.53
C LEU A 59 24.00 -0.07 2.84
N VAL A 60 23.50 -1.24 3.21
CA VAL A 60 23.90 -1.95 4.43
C VAL A 60 24.53 -3.29 4.04
N PRO A 61 25.86 -3.40 4.03
CA PRO A 61 26.54 -4.67 3.76
C PRO A 61 26.15 -5.71 4.81
N LEU A 62 25.83 -6.93 4.38
CA LEU A 62 25.56 -8.04 5.27
C LEU A 62 26.85 -8.85 5.49
N LYS A 63 27.07 -9.29 6.73
CA LYS A 63 28.19 -10.18 7.05
C LYS A 63 28.05 -11.49 6.28
N ARG A 64 29.16 -11.93 5.66
CA ARG A 64 29.24 -13.24 5.03
C ARG A 64 29.09 -14.33 6.09
N GLN A 65 28.34 -15.37 5.76
CA GLN A 65 28.14 -16.50 6.66
C GLN A 65 29.27 -17.53 6.49
N SER A 66 29.82 -17.67 5.29
CA SER A 66 30.93 -18.57 4.99
C SER A 66 31.85 -18.05 3.87
N PRO A 67 33.13 -18.47 3.85
CA PRO A 67 34.03 -18.25 2.73
C PRO A 67 33.47 -18.91 1.46
N GLY A 68 33.22 -18.14 0.40
CA GLY A 68 32.60 -18.62 -0.85
C GLY A 68 31.18 -18.12 -1.07
N ASP A 69 30.51 -17.59 -0.04
CA ASP A 69 29.17 -17.02 -0.20
C ASP A 69 29.18 -15.75 -1.07
N SER A 70 28.12 -15.60 -1.87
CA SER A 70 27.82 -14.36 -2.57
C SER A 70 27.77 -13.18 -1.59
N TYR A 71 28.35 -12.04 -1.99
CA TYR A 71 28.21 -10.81 -1.22
C TYR A 71 26.73 -10.40 -1.18
N ARG A 72 26.23 -10.08 0.01
CA ARG A 72 24.86 -9.62 0.19
C ARG A 72 24.86 -8.25 0.85
N ALA A 73 23.92 -7.41 0.44
CA ALA A 73 23.67 -6.12 1.04
C ALA A 73 22.16 -5.84 1.01
N VAL A 74 21.70 -4.99 1.91
CA VAL A 74 20.36 -4.40 1.85
C VAL A 74 20.49 -3.00 1.27
N PHE A 75 19.78 -2.75 0.18
CA PHE A 75 19.65 -1.42 -0.41
C PHE A 75 18.29 -0.84 -0.04
N LEU A 76 18.30 0.22 0.74
CA LEU A 76 17.12 0.95 1.20
C LEU A 76 16.98 2.21 0.36
N MET A 77 15.88 2.38 -0.36
CA MET A 77 15.58 3.59 -1.11
C MET A 77 14.27 4.20 -0.60
N SER A 78 14.35 5.43 -0.09
CA SER A 78 13.19 6.20 0.34
C SER A 78 12.98 7.33 -0.65
N ILE A 79 11.73 7.54 -1.08
CA ILE A 79 11.38 8.56 -2.07
C ILE A 79 10.06 9.18 -1.63
N GLN A 80 9.98 10.51 -1.66
CA GLN A 80 8.77 11.24 -1.31
C GLN A 80 7.64 10.88 -2.30
N HIS A 81 6.50 10.43 -1.77
CA HIS A 81 5.32 9.97 -2.50
C HIS A 81 4.70 11.00 -3.49
N CYS A 82 5.01 12.29 -3.43
CA CYS A 82 4.55 13.31 -4.37
C CYS A 82 5.21 13.16 -5.76
N ILE A 83 6.40 12.55 -5.83
CA ILE A 83 7.13 12.30 -7.08
C ILE A 83 7.18 10.83 -7.48
N THR A 84 6.71 9.92 -6.61
CA THR A 84 6.75 8.49 -6.87
C THR A 84 5.44 7.79 -6.49
N ASP A 85 5.18 6.68 -7.14
CA ASP A 85 4.22 5.67 -6.72
C ASP A 85 4.88 4.28 -6.84
N GLY A 86 4.13 3.21 -6.50
CA GLY A 86 4.69 1.85 -6.54
C GLY A 86 5.28 1.48 -7.91
N PHE A 87 4.65 1.89 -9.01
CA PHE A 87 5.13 1.63 -10.36
C PHE A 87 6.44 2.39 -10.66
N THR A 88 6.47 3.69 -10.40
CA THR A 88 7.66 4.53 -10.59
C THR A 88 8.82 4.02 -9.72
N HIS A 89 8.55 3.62 -8.49
CA HIS A 89 9.55 3.06 -7.59
C HIS A 89 10.20 1.79 -8.21
N MET A 90 9.39 0.82 -8.66
CA MET A 90 9.94 -0.41 -9.27
C MET A 90 10.70 -0.14 -10.56
N ARG A 91 10.28 0.83 -11.37
CA ARG A 91 11.02 1.24 -12.57
C ARG A 91 12.37 1.85 -12.22
N ILE A 92 12.43 2.69 -11.18
CA ILE A 92 13.70 3.23 -10.68
C ILE A 92 14.60 2.10 -10.18
N SER A 93 14.06 1.14 -9.42
CA SER A 93 14.80 -0.03 -8.94
C SER A 93 15.36 -0.87 -10.10
N ARG A 94 14.58 -1.08 -11.17
CA ARG A 94 15.03 -1.78 -12.38
C ARG A 94 16.22 -1.07 -13.01
N ASN A 95 16.08 0.23 -13.27
CA ASN A 95 17.13 1.02 -13.92
C ASN A 95 18.41 1.03 -13.07
N LEU A 96 18.29 1.11 -11.74
CA LEU A 96 19.44 1.02 -10.84
C LEU A 96 20.16 -0.34 -11.02
N LEU A 97 19.41 -1.43 -11.04
CA LEU A 97 19.99 -2.76 -11.18
C LEU A 97 20.64 -2.99 -12.55
N GLU A 98 20.05 -2.46 -13.62
CA GLU A 98 20.63 -2.49 -14.97
C GLU A 98 21.96 -1.72 -15.00
N VAL A 99 22.04 -0.56 -14.36
CA VAL A 99 23.29 0.22 -14.23
C VAL A 99 24.32 -0.55 -13.40
N LEU A 100 23.94 -1.13 -12.27
CA LEU A 100 24.85 -1.88 -11.41
C LEU A 100 25.43 -3.11 -12.13
N ASN A 101 24.59 -3.88 -12.85
CA ASN A 101 25.05 -5.03 -13.62
C ASN A 101 25.94 -4.64 -14.80
N SER A 102 25.62 -3.55 -15.48
CA SER A 102 26.44 -3.05 -16.58
C SER A 102 27.80 -2.57 -16.07
N PHE A 103 27.81 -1.83 -14.95
CA PHE A 103 29.04 -1.43 -14.29
C PHE A 103 29.91 -2.64 -13.89
N ALA A 104 29.30 -3.67 -13.30
CA ALA A 104 29.99 -4.89 -12.89
C ALA A 104 30.57 -5.71 -14.08
N THR A 105 30.04 -5.51 -15.29
CA THR A 105 30.50 -6.17 -16.52
C THR A 105 31.37 -5.27 -17.40
N GLY A 106 31.67 -4.04 -16.95
CA GLY A 106 32.48 -3.07 -17.71
C GLY A 106 31.73 -2.38 -18.86
N ILE A 107 30.40 -2.48 -18.90
CA ILE A 107 29.54 -1.89 -19.93
C ILE A 107 28.91 -0.60 -19.38
N ILE A 108 28.89 0.47 -20.19
CA ILE A 108 28.15 1.69 -19.86
C ILE A 108 26.69 1.48 -20.25
N HIS A 109 25.78 1.61 -19.29
CA HIS A 109 24.34 1.58 -19.54
C HIS A 109 23.75 2.98 -19.44
N GLU A 110 23.28 3.49 -20.58
CA GLU A 110 22.55 4.75 -20.63
C GLU A 110 21.09 4.54 -20.26
N ILE A 111 20.68 5.06 -19.10
CA ILE A 111 19.27 5.01 -18.68
C ILE A 111 18.43 5.87 -19.65
N PRO A 112 17.42 5.30 -20.32
CA PRO A 112 16.54 6.04 -21.22
C PRO A 112 15.89 7.23 -20.52
N LEU A 113 15.82 8.36 -21.22
CA LEU A 113 15.06 9.51 -20.75
C LEU A 113 13.58 9.10 -20.62
N SER A 114 13.08 9.14 -19.39
CA SER A 114 11.67 8.89 -19.12
C SER A 114 10.96 10.24 -19.04
N PRO A 115 9.96 10.52 -19.89
CA PRO A 115 9.23 11.77 -19.81
C PRO A 115 8.54 11.87 -18.45
N ILE A 116 8.56 13.08 -17.88
CA ILE A 116 7.71 13.40 -16.73
C ILE A 116 6.28 13.51 -17.27
N SER A 117 5.36 12.72 -16.72
CA SER A 117 3.95 12.80 -17.11
C SER A 117 3.37 14.19 -16.82
N PRO A 118 2.40 14.67 -17.62
CA PRO A 118 1.51 15.72 -17.13
C PRO A 118 0.88 15.32 -15.79
N ALA A 119 0.53 16.32 -14.97
CA ALA A 119 -0.16 16.06 -13.72
C ALA A 119 -1.43 15.27 -14.00
N ILE A 120 -1.73 14.29 -13.15
CA ILE A 120 -2.87 13.39 -13.32
C ILE A 120 -4.20 14.15 -13.45
N SER A 121 -4.32 15.29 -12.76
CA SER A 121 -5.49 16.17 -12.88
C SER A 121 -5.63 16.74 -14.27
N ASP A 122 -4.52 17.09 -14.91
CA ASP A 122 -4.53 17.80 -16.18
C ASP A 122 -4.77 16.80 -17.32
N ALA A 123 -4.31 15.56 -17.14
CA ALA A 123 -4.51 14.46 -18.07
C ALA A 123 -5.94 13.88 -18.04
N LEU A 124 -6.59 13.82 -16.87
CA LEU A 124 -7.83 13.06 -16.68
C LEU A 124 -9.04 13.87 -16.20
N MET A 125 -8.89 15.13 -15.78
CA MET A 125 -10.03 15.93 -15.34
C MET A 125 -10.62 16.73 -16.50
N THR A 126 -11.78 16.30 -17.00
CA THR A 126 -12.69 17.16 -17.79
C THR A 126 -13.52 18.07 -16.87
N SER A 127 -14.09 19.14 -17.41
CA SER A 127 -14.92 20.14 -16.69
C SER A 127 -15.97 19.50 -15.76
N GLY A 128 -16.14 20.08 -14.58
CA GLY A 128 -16.57 19.38 -13.36
C GLY A 128 -18.07 19.09 -13.20
N ASP A 129 -18.36 17.97 -12.53
CA ASP A 129 -19.65 17.67 -11.89
C ASP A 129 -19.51 17.97 -10.39
N LEU A 130 -19.74 19.23 -9.99
CA LEU A 130 -19.70 19.70 -8.60
C LEU A 130 -20.64 18.89 -7.69
N ASN A 131 -21.68 18.28 -8.27
CA ASN A 131 -22.63 17.42 -7.58
C ASN A 131 -21.94 16.21 -6.94
N TYR A 132 -20.93 15.62 -7.59
CA TYR A 132 -20.21 14.46 -7.04
C TYR A 132 -19.49 14.81 -5.74
N GLY A 133 -18.80 15.96 -5.70
CA GLY A 133 -18.07 16.41 -4.51
C GLY A 133 -19.00 16.67 -3.33
N LEU A 134 -20.12 17.35 -3.58
CA LEU A 134 -21.17 17.59 -2.57
C LEU A 134 -21.77 16.28 -2.07
N LYS A 135 -22.17 15.38 -2.98
CA LYS A 135 -22.71 14.05 -2.62
C LYS A 135 -21.72 13.25 -1.79
N TYR A 136 -20.45 13.25 -2.16
CA TYR A 136 -19.41 12.55 -1.40
C TYR A 136 -19.25 13.14 0.00
N PHE A 137 -19.19 14.47 0.13
CA PHE A 137 -19.09 15.14 1.42
C PHE A 137 -20.27 14.77 2.34
N TRP A 138 -21.51 14.87 1.84
CA TRP A 138 -22.71 14.51 2.61
C TRP A 138 -22.75 13.03 2.98
N TYR A 139 -22.35 12.14 2.07
CA TYR A 139 -22.23 10.72 2.36
C TYR A 139 -21.25 10.45 3.51
N ARG A 140 -20.08 11.10 3.50
CA ARG A 140 -19.08 10.94 4.58
C ARG A 140 -19.56 11.53 5.89
N LEU A 141 -20.14 12.73 5.87
CA LEU A 141 -20.70 13.36 7.06
C LEU A 141 -21.79 12.47 7.68
N TYR A 142 -22.72 11.95 6.88
CA TYR A 142 -23.74 11.02 7.33
C TYR A 142 -23.13 9.74 7.92
N SER A 143 -22.12 9.16 7.26
CA SER A 143 -21.42 7.97 7.77
C SER A 143 -20.76 8.25 9.13
N THR A 144 -20.09 9.40 9.29
CA THR A 144 -19.47 9.80 10.56
C THR A 144 -20.52 10.00 11.65
N LEU A 145 -21.61 10.72 11.37
CA LEU A 145 -22.70 10.95 12.32
C LEU A 145 -23.40 9.65 12.73
N ARG A 146 -23.69 8.76 11.78
CA ARG A 146 -24.28 7.44 12.04
C ARG A 146 -23.40 6.60 12.97
N ASN A 147 -22.09 6.64 12.77
CA ASN A 147 -21.13 5.90 13.61
C ASN A 147 -20.98 6.47 15.02
N LEU A 148 -21.40 7.73 15.27
CA LEU A 148 -21.51 8.29 16.62
C LEU A 148 -22.77 7.81 17.35
N VAL A 149 -23.85 7.53 16.60
CA VAL A 149 -25.16 7.16 17.17
C VAL A 149 -25.31 5.64 17.38
N ASN A 150 -24.72 4.80 16.53
CA ASN A 150 -25.09 3.37 16.44
C ASN A 150 -24.18 2.36 17.17
N GLY A 151 -23.36 2.76 18.15
CA GLY A 151 -22.80 1.86 19.19
C GLY A 151 -21.91 0.67 18.76
N VAL A 152 -20.71 0.59 19.33
CA VAL A 152 -19.62 -0.35 19.01
C VAL A 152 -19.06 -0.11 17.61
N SER A 153 -18.25 0.93 17.51
CA SER A 153 -17.37 1.05 16.37
C SER A 153 -16.28 -0.02 16.44
N VAL A 154 -15.81 -0.48 15.28
CA VAL A 154 -14.64 -1.39 15.21
C VAL A 154 -13.42 -0.83 15.97
N GLN A 155 -13.31 0.50 16.10
CA GLN A 155 -12.28 1.15 16.92
C GLN A 155 -12.55 1.04 18.43
N ASP A 156 -13.79 0.76 18.86
CA ASP A 156 -14.12 0.48 20.26
C ASP A 156 -13.71 -0.95 20.61
N ALA A 157 -13.73 -1.86 19.62
CA ALA A 157 -13.25 -3.24 19.75
C ALA A 157 -11.72 -3.35 19.59
N LEU A 158 -11.08 -2.48 18.82
CA LEU A 158 -9.62 -2.47 18.64
C LEU A 158 -9.01 -1.41 19.56
N GLN A 159 -8.25 -1.85 20.57
CA GLN A 159 -7.61 -0.93 21.52
C GLN A 159 -6.77 0.14 20.79
N GLN A 160 -7.18 1.40 20.89
CA GLN A 160 -6.40 2.52 20.37
C GLN A 160 -5.33 2.91 21.38
N PRO A 161 -4.05 2.92 20.99
CA PRO A 161 -2.98 3.34 21.90
C PRO A 161 -3.09 4.84 22.19
N ARG A 162 -2.92 5.22 23.45
CA ARG A 162 -2.89 6.62 23.89
C ARG A 162 -1.55 7.30 23.61
N THR A 163 -0.92 7.03 22.46
CA THR A 163 0.34 7.67 22.07
C THR A 163 0.07 8.92 21.24
N LYS A 164 0.83 9.99 21.51
CA LYS A 164 0.80 11.23 20.71
C LYS A 164 1.82 11.24 19.58
N LYS A 165 2.75 10.28 19.55
CA LYS A 165 3.77 10.15 18.51
C LYS A 165 3.33 9.08 17.53
N ALA A 166 2.91 9.53 16.35
CA ALA A 166 2.63 8.64 15.23
C ALA A 166 3.93 7.99 14.78
N GLN A 167 3.90 6.67 14.66
CA GLN A 167 4.98 5.89 14.08
C GLN A 167 4.36 4.80 13.21
N THR A 168 4.93 4.61 12.03
CA THR A 168 4.58 3.48 11.17
C THR A 168 5.46 2.29 11.54
N SER A 169 4.82 1.17 11.84
CA SER A 169 5.45 -0.12 12.12
C SER A 169 5.04 -1.15 11.07
N ILE A 170 5.84 -2.20 10.90
CA ILE A 170 5.63 -3.18 9.82
C ILE A 170 5.60 -4.59 10.34
N LEU A 171 4.62 -5.36 9.87
CA LEU A 171 4.65 -6.82 9.92
C LEU A 171 4.73 -7.36 8.50
N ARG A 172 5.46 -8.46 8.31
CA ARG A 172 5.76 -9.02 6.99
C ARG A 172 5.66 -10.54 7.02
N GLU A 173 5.17 -11.11 5.93
CA GLU A 173 5.10 -12.54 5.67
C GLU A 173 5.43 -12.81 4.18
N ASN A 174 6.20 -13.87 3.94
CA ASN A 174 6.50 -14.36 2.59
C ASN A 174 5.92 -15.76 2.43
N PHE A 175 5.04 -15.94 1.44
CA PHE A 175 4.48 -17.25 1.12
C PHE A 175 5.43 -18.03 0.21
N THR A 176 5.39 -19.36 0.30
CA THR A 176 6.22 -20.22 -0.57
C THR A 176 5.77 -20.13 -2.03
N VAL A 177 6.60 -20.64 -2.93
CA VAL A 177 6.26 -20.70 -4.37
C VAL A 177 5.02 -21.58 -4.57
N GLU A 178 4.95 -22.70 -3.83
CA GLU A 178 3.86 -23.66 -3.87
C GLU A 178 2.55 -23.04 -3.34
N GLU A 179 2.58 -22.42 -2.15
CA GLU A 179 1.41 -21.73 -1.59
C GLU A 179 0.90 -20.65 -2.55
N THR A 180 1.80 -19.84 -3.09
CA THR A 180 1.49 -18.77 -4.04
C THR A 180 0.85 -19.31 -5.31
N LYS A 181 1.42 -20.38 -5.88
CA LYS A 181 0.90 -21.02 -7.09
C LYS A 181 -0.51 -21.57 -6.86
N ILE A 182 -0.75 -22.25 -5.75
CA ILE A 182 -2.06 -22.84 -5.45
C ILE A 182 -3.10 -21.75 -5.19
N LEU A 183 -2.76 -20.70 -4.44
CA LEU A 183 -3.64 -19.55 -4.22
C LEU A 183 -4.07 -18.90 -5.54
N ILE A 184 -3.11 -18.65 -6.44
CA ILE A 184 -3.38 -18.10 -7.77
C ILE A 184 -4.30 -19.03 -8.56
N GLN A 185 -4.06 -20.34 -8.51
CA GLN A 185 -4.90 -21.32 -9.20
C GLN A 185 -6.34 -21.29 -8.67
N HIS A 186 -6.55 -21.28 -7.35
CA HIS A 186 -7.88 -21.17 -6.77
C HIS A 186 -8.61 -19.88 -7.17
N CYS A 187 -7.90 -18.75 -7.24
CA CYS A 187 -8.50 -17.50 -7.74
C CYS A 187 -8.93 -17.63 -9.20
N LYS A 188 -8.09 -18.23 -10.06
CA LYS A 188 -8.41 -18.48 -11.47
C LYS A 188 -9.60 -19.41 -11.64
N ASP A 189 -9.64 -20.53 -10.92
CA ASP A 189 -10.73 -21.51 -10.98
C ASP A 189 -12.09 -20.90 -10.61
N ASN A 190 -12.09 -19.84 -9.79
CA ASN A 190 -13.29 -19.13 -9.37
C ASN A 190 -13.58 -17.85 -10.18
N GLY A 191 -12.77 -17.54 -11.20
CA GLY A 191 -12.95 -16.37 -12.06
C GLY A 191 -12.73 -15.03 -11.36
N VAL A 192 -11.84 -14.98 -10.36
CA VAL A 192 -11.57 -13.79 -9.55
C VAL A 192 -10.08 -13.44 -9.51
N THR A 193 -9.76 -12.21 -9.14
CA THR A 193 -8.37 -11.78 -8.97
C THR A 193 -7.85 -12.10 -7.57
N VAL A 194 -6.52 -12.25 -7.44
CA VAL A 194 -5.86 -12.33 -6.13
C VAL A 194 -6.15 -11.08 -5.30
N HIS A 195 -6.24 -9.90 -5.90
CA HIS A 195 -6.57 -8.65 -5.19
C HIS A 195 -7.92 -8.75 -4.48
N SER A 196 -8.98 -9.15 -5.17
CA SER A 196 -10.31 -9.31 -4.57
C SER A 196 -10.34 -10.41 -3.51
N CYS A 197 -9.57 -11.49 -3.70
CA CYS A 197 -9.40 -12.53 -2.69
C CYS A 197 -8.73 -11.98 -1.42
N LEU A 198 -7.67 -11.18 -1.55
CA LEU A 198 -7.00 -10.55 -0.41
C LEU A 198 -7.92 -9.55 0.31
N LEU A 199 -8.71 -8.74 -0.40
CA LEU A 199 -9.67 -7.82 0.22
C LEU A 199 -10.74 -8.56 1.05
N ALA A 200 -11.33 -9.62 0.50
CA ALA A 200 -12.32 -10.44 1.20
C ALA A 200 -11.69 -11.12 2.42
N THR A 201 -10.49 -11.68 2.26
CA THR A 201 -9.76 -12.36 3.33
C THR A 201 -9.36 -11.40 4.45
N ALA A 202 -8.88 -10.20 4.11
CA ALA A 202 -8.58 -9.14 5.08
C ALA A 202 -9.85 -8.66 5.81
N SER A 203 -10.98 -8.58 5.11
CA SER A 203 -12.26 -8.18 5.71
C SER A 203 -12.78 -9.23 6.69
N LEU A 204 -12.63 -10.52 6.38
CA LEU A 204 -12.92 -11.62 7.31
C LEU A 204 -11.97 -11.63 8.50
N ALA A 205 -10.66 -11.45 8.26
CA ALA A 205 -9.68 -11.36 9.33
C ALA A 205 -9.99 -10.19 10.27
N MET A 206 -10.40 -9.04 9.73
CA MET A 206 -10.84 -7.89 10.52
C MET A 206 -12.06 -8.22 11.39
N LEU A 207 -13.10 -8.85 10.79
CA LEU A 207 -14.28 -9.30 11.56
C LEU A 207 -13.87 -10.24 12.70
N LYS A 208 -12.96 -11.19 12.43
CA LYS A 208 -12.46 -12.11 13.44
C LYS A 208 -11.69 -11.40 14.55
N THR A 209 -10.81 -10.45 14.22
CA THR A 209 -10.10 -9.63 15.20
C THR A 209 -11.07 -8.84 16.08
N ILE A 210 -12.12 -8.27 15.48
CA ILE A 210 -13.19 -7.59 16.23
C ILE A 210 -13.89 -8.56 17.19
N GLN A 211 -14.27 -9.75 16.72
CA GLN A 211 -14.94 -10.79 17.53
C GLN A 211 -14.11 -11.24 18.74
N CYS A 212 -12.79 -11.34 18.57
CA CYS A 212 -11.89 -11.74 19.65
C CYS A 212 -11.73 -10.68 20.73
N ASN A 213 -11.85 -9.39 20.38
CA ASN A 213 -11.66 -8.29 21.32
C ASN A 213 -12.98 -7.70 21.84
N ALA A 214 -14.11 -8.00 21.21
CA ALA A 214 -15.41 -7.53 21.64
C ALA A 214 -15.96 -8.33 22.83
N THR A 215 -16.57 -7.62 23.77
CA THR A 215 -17.30 -8.21 24.90
C THR A 215 -18.59 -8.88 24.45
N GLN A 216 -19.24 -8.35 23.40
CA GLN A 216 -20.46 -8.89 22.81
C GLN A 216 -20.16 -9.84 21.65
N ASN A 217 -21.09 -10.75 21.36
CA ASN A 217 -20.99 -11.61 20.18
C ASN A 217 -21.33 -10.82 18.92
N ILE A 218 -20.35 -10.59 18.06
CA ILE A 218 -20.50 -9.82 16.82
C ILE A 218 -20.49 -10.79 15.64
N ASP A 219 -21.65 -11.04 15.03
CA ASP A 219 -21.74 -11.91 13.85
C ASP A 219 -21.46 -11.19 12.52
N LYS A 220 -21.56 -9.86 12.51
CA LYS A 220 -21.37 -9.07 11.29
C LYS A 220 -20.79 -7.69 11.58
N ALA A 221 -19.99 -7.19 10.65
CA ALA A 221 -19.42 -5.85 10.72
C ALA A 221 -19.39 -5.21 9.33
N ARG A 222 -19.61 -3.89 9.29
CA ARG A 222 -19.35 -3.09 8.07
C ARG A 222 -17.87 -2.78 8.03
N ILE A 223 -17.19 -3.29 7.01
CA ILE A 223 -15.76 -3.08 6.80
C ILE A 223 -15.58 -2.13 5.61
N ASN A 224 -15.10 -0.93 5.89
CA ASN A 224 -14.59 0.01 4.91
C ASN A 224 -13.15 -0.35 4.52
N SER A 225 -12.91 -0.53 3.22
CA SER A 225 -11.60 -0.81 2.65
C SER A 225 -11.30 0.13 1.48
N ASN A 226 -10.02 0.44 1.30
CA ASN A 226 -9.51 1.22 0.19
C ASN A 226 -8.62 0.37 -0.71
N SER A 227 -8.75 0.50 -2.02
CA SER A 227 -7.84 -0.09 -3.01
C SER A 227 -7.07 1.00 -3.73
N SER A 228 -5.74 0.94 -3.68
CA SER A 228 -4.88 1.83 -4.47
C SER A 228 -4.93 1.44 -5.94
N VAL A 229 -5.25 2.41 -6.80
CA VAL A 229 -5.43 2.21 -8.24
C VAL A 229 -4.31 2.92 -9.00
N ASN A 230 -3.60 2.18 -9.84
CA ASN A 230 -2.68 2.77 -10.82
C ASN A 230 -3.48 3.50 -11.90
N MET A 231 -3.39 4.82 -11.90
CA MET A 231 -4.20 5.68 -12.76
C MET A 231 -3.71 5.73 -14.20
N ARG A 232 -2.51 5.20 -14.48
CA ARG A 232 -2.01 5.00 -15.84
C ARG A 232 -2.93 4.10 -16.68
N ARG A 233 -3.79 3.30 -16.05
CA ARG A 233 -4.85 2.54 -16.75
C ARG A 233 -5.83 3.41 -17.55
N TYR A 234 -5.94 4.69 -17.21
CA TYR A 234 -6.81 5.66 -17.88
C TYR A 234 -6.04 6.60 -18.81
N PHE A 235 -4.71 6.51 -18.81
CA PHE A 235 -3.88 7.35 -19.66
C PHE A 235 -3.87 6.82 -21.10
N PRO A 236 -3.67 7.71 -22.09
CA PRO A 236 -3.28 7.29 -23.44
C PRO A 236 -2.04 6.38 -23.41
N GLU A 237 -1.88 5.51 -24.41
CA GLU A 237 -0.78 4.53 -24.48
C GLU A 237 0.60 5.16 -24.27
N ASP A 238 0.87 6.32 -24.89
CA ASP A 238 2.15 7.04 -24.82
C ASP A 238 2.54 7.49 -23.41
N HIS A 239 1.58 7.50 -22.47
CA HIS A 239 1.79 7.92 -21.09
C HIS A 239 1.64 6.78 -20.08
N LYS A 240 1.33 5.55 -20.51
CA LYS A 240 1.17 4.40 -19.59
C LYS A 240 2.42 4.00 -18.83
N GLU A 241 3.57 4.43 -19.33
CA GLU A 241 4.87 4.16 -18.74
C GLU A 241 5.44 5.37 -17.99
N ALA A 242 4.74 6.51 -17.97
CA ALA A 242 5.31 7.74 -17.44
C ALA A 242 5.66 7.66 -15.94
N VAL A 243 6.78 8.29 -15.57
CA VAL A 243 7.25 8.33 -14.18
C VAL A 243 6.58 9.48 -13.42
N GLY A 244 6.30 9.24 -12.14
CA GLY A 244 5.59 10.18 -11.26
C GLY A 244 4.69 9.47 -10.26
N CYS A 245 3.92 10.26 -9.51
CA CYS A 245 2.87 9.76 -8.63
C CYS A 245 1.52 9.75 -9.35
N HIS A 246 1.08 8.57 -9.80
CA HIS A 246 -0.17 8.38 -10.55
C HIS A 246 -1.06 7.35 -9.84
N VAL A 247 -1.41 7.65 -8.60
CA VAL A 247 -2.29 6.82 -7.77
C VAL A 247 -3.59 7.57 -7.42
N SER A 248 -4.68 6.83 -7.40
CA SER A 248 -5.94 7.23 -6.75
C SER A 248 -6.45 6.05 -5.91
N ALA A 249 -7.58 6.21 -5.24
CA ALA A 249 -8.17 5.17 -4.42
C ALA A 249 -9.62 4.87 -4.85
N ASP A 250 -9.98 3.59 -4.81
CA ASP A 250 -11.37 3.14 -4.75
C ASP A 250 -11.71 2.79 -3.29
N GLU A 251 -12.77 3.39 -2.77
CA GLU A 251 -13.25 3.20 -1.41
C GLU A 251 -14.58 2.45 -1.42
N LYS A 252 -14.66 1.36 -0.64
CA LYS A 252 -15.89 0.58 -0.49
C LYS A 252 -16.10 0.08 0.95
N GLU A 253 -17.32 0.30 1.42
CA GLU A 253 -17.85 -0.32 2.64
C GLU A 253 -18.67 -1.57 2.25
N VAL A 254 -18.32 -2.73 2.81
CA VAL A 254 -19.02 -3.99 2.60
C VAL A 254 -19.46 -4.54 3.96
N LEU A 255 -20.69 -5.06 4.05
CA LEU A 255 -21.16 -5.78 5.23
C LEU A 255 -20.64 -7.22 5.19
N ILE A 256 -19.83 -7.59 6.17
CA ILE A 256 -19.20 -8.91 6.29
C ILE A 256 -19.94 -9.70 7.35
N HIS A 257 -20.23 -10.96 7.08
CA HIS A 257 -20.90 -11.89 8.00
C HIS A 257 -19.96 -13.06 8.35
N SER A 258 -20.01 -13.59 9.58
CA SER A 258 -19.23 -14.78 9.96
C SER A 258 -19.57 -15.98 9.08
N SER A 259 -20.83 -16.09 8.64
CA SER A 259 -21.28 -17.11 7.70
C SER A 259 -20.60 -17.05 6.33
N SER A 260 -19.92 -15.95 6.00
CA SER A 260 -19.10 -15.87 4.78
C SER A 260 -17.85 -16.76 4.85
N ALA A 261 -17.45 -17.18 6.06
CA ALA A 261 -16.36 -18.14 6.29
C ALA A 261 -16.85 -19.59 6.49
N SER A 262 -18.17 -19.85 6.52
CA SER A 262 -18.70 -21.16 6.92
C SER A 262 -18.56 -22.25 5.87
N SER A 263 -18.41 -21.88 4.61
CA SER A 263 -18.26 -22.83 3.50
C SER A 263 -17.43 -22.23 2.37
N LYS A 264 -16.85 -23.11 1.55
CA LYS A 264 -16.14 -22.73 0.32
C LYS A 264 -17.02 -21.87 -0.59
N GLY A 265 -18.30 -22.23 -0.76
CA GLY A 265 -19.24 -21.47 -1.59
C GLY A 265 -19.49 -20.05 -1.05
N SER A 266 -19.73 -19.92 0.25
CA SER A 266 -19.94 -18.63 0.92
C SER A 266 -18.72 -17.73 0.77
N PHE A 267 -17.51 -18.27 0.97
CA PHE A 267 -16.26 -17.52 0.86
C PHE A 267 -16.07 -16.97 -0.56
N TRP A 268 -16.16 -17.82 -1.59
CA TRP A 268 -15.98 -17.36 -2.97
C TRP A 268 -17.09 -16.42 -3.45
N SER A 269 -18.30 -16.52 -2.89
CA SER A 269 -19.37 -15.52 -3.12
C SER A 269 -18.96 -14.14 -2.61
N LEU A 270 -18.39 -14.06 -1.40
CA LEU A 270 -17.84 -12.81 -0.86
C LEU A 270 -16.70 -12.27 -1.73
N VAL A 271 -15.77 -13.13 -2.18
CA VAL A 271 -14.68 -12.71 -3.08
C VAL A 271 -15.23 -12.13 -4.39
N LYS A 272 -16.24 -12.77 -4.98
CA LYS A 272 -16.92 -12.27 -6.19
C LYS A 272 -17.62 -10.93 -5.95
N GLN A 273 -18.21 -10.71 -4.78
CA GLN A 273 -18.77 -9.40 -4.42
C GLN A 273 -17.71 -8.30 -4.46
N PHE A 274 -16.54 -8.52 -3.85
CA PHE A 274 -15.42 -7.57 -3.91
C PHE A 274 -14.93 -7.34 -5.35
N GLN A 275 -14.81 -8.40 -6.16
CA GLN A 275 -14.42 -8.31 -7.57
C GLN A 275 -15.40 -7.47 -8.38
N ASN A 276 -16.71 -7.73 -8.24
CA ASN A 276 -17.76 -7.04 -8.98
C ASN A 276 -17.80 -5.55 -8.59
N ASN A 277 -17.72 -5.26 -7.29
CA ASN A 277 -17.69 -3.87 -6.79
C ASN A 277 -16.49 -3.10 -7.36
N LEU A 278 -15.30 -3.71 -7.36
CA LEU A 278 -14.10 -3.08 -7.90
C LEU A 278 -14.21 -2.91 -9.42
N ASN A 279 -14.67 -3.93 -10.15
CA ASN A 279 -14.85 -3.86 -11.60
C ASN A 279 -15.86 -2.77 -11.99
N GLU A 280 -17.00 -2.69 -11.31
CA GLU A 280 -17.99 -1.64 -11.53
C GLU A 280 -17.38 -0.25 -11.28
N SER A 281 -16.61 -0.10 -10.20
CA SER A 281 -15.93 1.15 -9.86
C SER A 281 -14.90 1.56 -10.91
N LEU A 282 -14.11 0.60 -11.40
CA LEU A 282 -13.00 0.81 -12.33
C LEU A 282 -13.45 1.02 -13.78
N HIS A 283 -14.51 0.34 -14.23
CA HIS A 283 -14.87 0.28 -15.65
C HIS A 283 -16.17 1.03 -15.97
N VAL A 284 -17.14 1.04 -15.06
CA VAL A 284 -18.46 1.65 -15.29
C VAL A 284 -18.53 3.04 -14.68
N LYS A 285 -18.29 3.14 -13.36
CA LYS A 285 -18.41 4.39 -12.62
C LYS A 285 -17.18 5.28 -12.76
N GLN A 286 -16.01 4.69 -13.04
CA GLN A 286 -14.70 5.35 -13.04
C GLN A 286 -14.47 6.17 -11.77
N THR A 287 -14.87 5.62 -10.61
CA THR A 287 -14.80 6.31 -9.31
C THR A 287 -13.40 6.85 -8.99
N PRO A 288 -12.29 6.14 -9.28
CA PRO A 288 -10.95 6.67 -9.00
C PRO A 288 -10.63 7.97 -9.76
N ILE A 289 -11.12 8.14 -11.00
CA ILE A 289 -10.97 9.40 -11.74
C ILE A 289 -11.77 10.51 -11.03
N ARG A 290 -13.01 10.21 -10.64
CA ARG A 290 -13.86 11.17 -9.91
C ARG A 290 -13.25 11.58 -8.58
N ASN A 291 -12.62 10.64 -7.87
CA ASN A 291 -11.94 10.86 -6.60
C ASN A 291 -10.70 11.75 -6.71
N LEU A 292 -10.05 11.86 -7.89
CA LEU A 292 -8.92 12.79 -8.08
C LEU A 292 -9.30 14.23 -7.76
N ARG A 293 -10.57 14.61 -8.00
CA ARG A 293 -11.08 15.94 -7.68
C ARG A 293 -11.10 16.20 -6.18
N LEU A 294 -11.38 15.15 -5.41
CA LEU A 294 -11.42 15.20 -3.96
C LEU A 294 -10.01 15.26 -3.38
N LEU A 295 -8.97 14.72 -4.04
CA LEU A 295 -7.59 14.75 -3.54
C LEU A 295 -7.10 16.17 -3.21
N ARG A 296 -7.48 17.19 -4.01
CA ARG A 296 -7.15 18.58 -3.68
C ARG A 296 -7.82 19.03 -2.37
N LEU A 297 -9.11 18.72 -2.19
CA LEU A 297 -9.82 19.01 -0.93
C LEU A 297 -9.26 18.19 0.23
N TYR A 298 -8.91 16.92 0.01
CA TYR A 298 -8.29 16.06 1.00
C TYR A 298 -6.98 16.63 1.50
N SER A 299 -6.13 17.14 0.61
CA SER A 299 -4.84 17.71 0.99
C SER A 299 -4.98 18.85 2.01
N ALA A 300 -6.06 19.63 1.95
CA ALA A 300 -6.36 20.68 2.92
C ALA A 300 -6.79 20.14 4.29
N ILE A 301 -7.46 18.97 4.33
CA ILE A 301 -7.96 18.37 5.57
C ILE A 301 -7.02 17.32 6.17
N ILE A 302 -5.96 16.89 5.48
CA ILE A 302 -4.99 15.90 6.01
C ILE A 302 -4.40 16.37 7.34
N GLN A 303 -4.06 17.66 7.47
CA GLN A 303 -3.52 18.21 8.71
C GLN A 303 -4.55 18.18 9.85
N VAL A 304 -5.81 18.49 9.54
CA VAL A 304 -6.92 18.39 10.49
C VAL A 304 -7.13 16.94 10.93
N ASN A 305 -7.14 16.01 9.98
CA ASN A 305 -7.27 14.57 10.23
C ASN A 305 -6.12 14.02 11.07
N HIS A 306 -4.90 14.51 10.84
CA HIS A 306 -3.72 14.15 11.63
C HIS A 306 -3.89 14.59 13.09
N GLU A 307 -4.29 15.84 13.33
CA GLU A 307 -4.56 16.31 14.69
C GLU A 307 -5.72 15.54 15.34
N LEU A 308 -6.83 15.30 14.63
CA LEU A 308 -7.93 14.45 15.12
C LEU A 308 -7.42 13.05 15.52
N THR A 309 -6.58 12.43 14.70
CA THR A 309 -5.97 11.14 15.00
C THR A 309 -5.13 11.18 16.28
N ARG A 310 -4.35 12.25 16.51
CA ARG A 310 -3.54 12.40 17.74
C ARG A 310 -4.38 12.50 19.00
N TYR A 311 -5.63 12.95 18.88
CA TYR A 311 -6.60 12.97 19.97
C TYR A 311 -7.48 11.70 20.04
N GLY A 312 -7.21 10.68 19.21
CA GLY A 312 -8.03 9.46 19.14
C GLY A 312 -9.43 9.71 18.56
N LEU A 313 -9.60 10.81 17.81
CA LEU A 313 -10.88 11.18 17.23
C LEU A 313 -10.99 10.66 15.80
N LYS A 314 -12.20 10.19 15.45
CA LYS A 314 -12.55 9.78 14.09
C LYS A 314 -12.54 10.96 13.14
N HIS A 315 -12.21 10.69 11.89
CA HIS A 315 -12.23 11.69 10.85
C HIS A 315 -12.79 11.19 9.52
N VAL A 316 -13.08 12.14 8.63
CA VAL A 316 -13.82 11.90 7.37
C VAL A 316 -13.05 11.09 6.33
N THR A 317 -11.84 10.61 6.62
CA THR A 317 -11.05 9.73 5.72
C THR A 317 -10.70 8.40 6.37
N ASP A 318 -11.30 8.07 7.52
CA ASP A 318 -11.08 6.77 8.14
C ASP A 318 -11.58 5.64 7.25
N SER A 319 -10.76 4.59 7.18
CA SER A 319 -11.03 3.28 6.59
C SER A 319 -10.37 2.23 7.49
N TYR A 320 -10.75 0.96 7.42
CA TYR A 320 -10.06 -0.05 8.26
C TYR A 320 -8.70 -0.37 7.69
N PHE A 321 -8.64 -0.62 6.38
CA PHE A 321 -7.38 -0.87 5.70
C PHE A 321 -7.38 -0.34 4.29
N ALA A 322 -6.20 0.02 3.83
CA ALA A 322 -5.91 0.21 2.42
C ALA A 322 -5.19 -1.04 1.87
N CYS A 323 -5.35 -1.36 0.60
CA CYS A 323 -4.62 -2.42 -0.08
C CYS A 323 -3.95 -1.88 -1.34
N THR A 324 -2.64 -2.05 -1.41
CA THR A 324 -1.83 -1.75 -2.59
C THR A 324 -1.21 -3.04 -3.12
N ASN A 325 -1.68 -3.47 -4.29
CA ASN A 325 -1.25 -4.69 -4.95
C ASN A 325 -0.58 -4.33 -6.28
N MET A 326 0.71 -4.66 -6.41
CA MET A 326 1.43 -4.47 -7.68
C MET A 326 1.34 -5.67 -8.62
N GLY A 327 0.64 -6.74 -8.22
CA GLY A 327 0.57 -7.97 -8.98
C GLY A 327 1.94 -8.64 -9.11
N ASN A 328 2.15 -9.31 -10.23
CA ASN A 328 3.42 -9.98 -10.53
C ASN A 328 4.43 -8.97 -11.07
N LEU A 329 5.53 -8.78 -10.34
CA LEU A 329 6.57 -7.82 -10.69
C LEU A 329 7.47 -8.28 -11.84
N LYS A 330 7.34 -9.49 -12.39
CA LYS A 330 8.24 -10.02 -13.42
C LYS A 330 8.48 -9.09 -14.61
N SER A 331 7.48 -8.28 -15.02
CA SER A 331 7.63 -7.32 -16.12
C SER A 331 8.37 -6.03 -15.71
N LEU A 332 8.34 -5.66 -14.44
CA LEU A 332 8.99 -4.47 -13.90
C LEU A 332 10.37 -4.78 -13.31
N LEU A 333 10.52 -5.95 -12.72
CA LEU A 333 11.73 -6.49 -12.13
C LEU A 333 11.85 -7.96 -12.55
N PRO A 334 12.49 -8.27 -13.70
CA PRO A 334 12.68 -9.65 -14.12
C PRO A 334 13.47 -10.44 -13.08
N SER A 335 13.21 -11.74 -12.97
CA SER A 335 13.89 -12.62 -12.00
C SER A 335 15.31 -12.99 -12.41
N GLN A 336 15.68 -12.73 -13.66
CA GLN A 336 17.01 -12.97 -14.21
C GLN A 336 17.47 -11.68 -14.88
N TYR A 337 18.63 -11.19 -14.46
CA TYR A 337 19.30 -10.06 -15.09
C TYR A 337 20.55 -10.59 -15.79
N ASN A 338 20.92 -9.94 -16.89
CA ASN A 338 22.18 -10.19 -17.56
C ASN A 338 23.30 -9.54 -16.74
N GLY A 339 23.75 -10.20 -15.67
CA GLY A 339 24.85 -9.72 -14.84
C GLY A 339 24.97 -10.41 -13.48
N PRO A 340 26.02 -10.09 -12.71
CA PRO A 340 26.35 -10.77 -11.46
C PRO A 340 25.53 -10.31 -10.24
N ILE A 341 24.67 -9.28 -10.39
CA ILE A 341 23.90 -8.68 -9.30
C ILE A 341 22.42 -9.02 -9.48
N GLU A 342 21.82 -9.57 -8.43
CA GLU A 342 20.41 -9.96 -8.40
C GLU A 342 19.68 -9.44 -7.16
N ILE A 343 18.36 -9.25 -7.28
CA ILE A 343 17.48 -8.97 -6.15
C ILE A 343 16.87 -10.30 -5.70
N VAL A 344 17.24 -10.73 -4.50
CA VAL A 344 16.76 -12.00 -3.91
C VAL A 344 15.52 -11.81 -3.04
N ASP A 345 15.30 -10.59 -2.56
CA ASP A 345 14.22 -10.23 -1.64
C ASP A 345 13.80 -8.76 -1.82
N LEU A 346 12.53 -8.46 -1.55
CA LEU A 346 11.95 -7.13 -1.70
C LEU A 346 10.95 -6.84 -0.58
N LEU A 347 11.08 -5.68 0.05
CA LEU A 347 10.10 -5.13 0.97
C LEU A 347 9.65 -3.76 0.44
N ARG A 348 8.33 -3.53 0.44
CA ARG A 348 7.73 -2.25 0.11
C ARG A 348 6.93 -1.76 1.31
N SER A 349 7.03 -0.47 1.58
CA SER A 349 6.32 0.18 2.67
C SER A 349 6.10 1.65 2.34
N GLY A 350 5.09 2.25 2.95
CA GLY A 350 4.88 3.70 2.92
C GLY A 350 4.73 4.25 4.33
N ASN A 351 5.36 5.40 4.60
CA ASN A 351 5.01 6.16 5.78
C ASN A 351 3.59 6.69 5.61
N CYS A 352 2.70 6.20 6.44
CA CYS A 352 1.29 6.47 6.33
C CYS A 352 0.75 7.12 7.62
N GLU A 353 1.63 7.77 8.41
CA GLU A 353 1.28 8.47 9.67
C GLU A 353 0.21 9.57 9.51
N PHE A 354 0.03 10.07 8.29
CA PHE A 354 -0.97 11.06 7.92
C PHE A 354 -2.21 10.45 7.26
N THR A 355 -2.32 9.12 7.21
CA THR A 355 -3.41 8.42 6.53
C THR A 355 -4.55 8.05 7.48
N GLY A 356 -5.75 7.88 6.90
CA GLY A 356 -6.96 7.56 7.65
C GLY A 356 -7.08 6.11 8.09
N ASN A 357 -6.38 5.18 7.44
CA ASN A 357 -6.54 3.75 7.70
C ASN A 357 -5.86 3.27 8.99
N LEU A 358 -6.27 2.12 9.53
CA LEU A 358 -5.55 1.48 10.65
C LEU A 358 -4.20 0.91 10.19
N PHE A 359 -4.20 0.34 8.99
CA PHE A 359 -3.00 -0.17 8.33
C PHE A 359 -3.16 -0.24 6.81
N THR A 360 -2.03 -0.31 6.11
CA THR A 360 -1.95 -0.49 4.65
C THR A 360 -1.40 -1.88 4.36
N ILE A 361 -2.19 -2.73 3.70
CA ILE A 361 -1.75 -4.02 3.17
C ILE A 361 -0.95 -3.76 1.90
N VAL A 362 0.35 -4.04 1.93
CA VAL A 362 1.25 -3.92 0.79
C VAL A 362 1.57 -5.31 0.27
N CYS A 363 1.20 -5.61 -0.97
CA CYS A 363 1.38 -6.94 -1.54
C CYS A 363 1.88 -6.93 -2.99
N HIS A 364 2.66 -7.95 -3.33
CA HIS A 364 3.19 -8.17 -4.68
C HIS A 364 3.68 -9.61 -4.82
N THR A 365 3.80 -10.10 -6.05
CA THR A 365 4.46 -11.36 -6.35
C THR A 365 5.84 -11.07 -6.95
N PHE A 366 6.88 -11.61 -6.33
CA PHE A 366 8.27 -11.48 -6.78
C PHE A 366 8.99 -12.83 -6.63
N ASN A 367 9.76 -13.23 -7.65
CA ASN A 367 10.36 -14.56 -7.74
C ASN A 367 9.37 -15.69 -7.40
N SER A 368 8.16 -15.61 -7.99
CA SER A 368 7.06 -16.57 -7.81
C SER A 368 6.52 -16.71 -6.38
N ARG A 369 6.92 -15.84 -5.45
CA ARG A 369 6.43 -15.80 -4.07
C ARG A 369 5.52 -14.59 -3.87
N LEU A 370 4.37 -14.80 -3.26
CA LEU A 370 3.52 -13.71 -2.77
C LEU A 370 4.15 -13.16 -1.49
N MET A 371 4.39 -11.85 -1.49
CA MET A 371 5.01 -11.12 -0.40
C MET A 371 4.00 -10.12 0.11
N ILE A 372 3.69 -10.20 1.41
CA ILE A 372 2.69 -9.35 2.05
C ILE A 372 3.33 -8.69 3.26
N SER A 373 3.12 -7.39 3.38
CA SER A 373 3.33 -6.66 4.62
C SER A 373 2.11 -5.84 4.97
N ILE A 374 2.00 -5.48 6.25
CA ILE A 374 1.12 -4.41 6.69
C ILE A 374 1.96 -3.28 7.28
N ASP A 375 1.69 -2.06 6.84
CA ASP A 375 2.19 -0.84 7.46
C ASP A 375 1.09 -0.34 8.41
N TYR A 376 1.30 -0.38 9.72
CA TYR A 376 0.28 -0.02 10.73
C TYR A 376 0.72 1.14 11.61
N PHE A 377 -0.25 1.90 12.13
CA PHE A 377 0.03 3.12 12.90
C PHE A 377 -0.15 2.90 14.39
N SER A 378 0.91 3.20 15.13
CA SER A 378 0.91 3.10 16.58
C SER A 378 -0.13 4.01 17.25
N THR A 379 -0.67 5.03 16.57
CA THR A 379 -1.74 5.90 17.09
C THR A 379 -3.14 5.35 16.85
N LYS A 380 -3.31 4.37 15.97
CA LYS A 380 -4.63 3.88 15.54
C LYS A 380 -4.91 2.44 15.94
N ILE A 381 -3.88 1.62 16.09
CA ILE A 381 -3.99 0.23 16.49
C ILE A 381 -2.78 -0.15 17.36
N SER A 382 -3.02 -0.93 18.42
CA SER A 382 -1.92 -1.46 19.23
C SER A 382 -1.08 -2.49 18.45
N ASN A 383 0.14 -2.75 18.91
CA ASN A 383 0.99 -3.78 18.33
C ASN A 383 0.30 -5.15 18.40
N GLU A 384 -0.35 -5.45 19.53
CA GLU A 384 -1.07 -6.70 19.77
C GLU A 384 -2.25 -6.84 18.80
N GLY A 385 -3.02 -5.77 18.58
CA GLY A 385 -4.14 -5.76 17.63
C GLY A 385 -3.68 -5.93 16.19
N ALA A 386 -2.58 -5.26 15.80
CA ALA A 386 -1.99 -5.39 14.48
C ALA A 386 -1.44 -6.80 14.24
N GLU A 387 -0.72 -7.38 15.22
CA GLU A 387 -0.23 -8.75 15.17
C GLU A 387 -1.35 -9.77 15.10
N GLN A 388 -2.40 -9.60 15.90
CA GLN A 388 -3.54 -10.51 15.90
C GLN A 388 -4.22 -10.50 14.53
N PHE A 389 -4.53 -9.31 13.99
CA PHE A 389 -5.06 -9.18 12.64
C PHE A 389 -4.15 -9.86 11.61
N PHE A 390 -2.85 -9.56 11.63
CA PHE A 390 -1.91 -10.07 10.63
C PHE A 390 -1.76 -11.59 10.71
N LYS A 391 -1.69 -12.16 11.92
CA LYS A 391 -1.65 -13.61 12.14
C LYS A 391 -2.90 -14.30 11.58
N VAL A 392 -4.09 -13.78 11.85
CA VAL A 392 -5.36 -14.32 11.30
C VAL A 392 -5.39 -14.18 9.78
N PHE A 393 -5.01 -13.03 9.25
CA PHE A 393 -4.98 -12.77 7.81
C PHE A 393 -4.05 -13.74 7.06
N CYS A 394 -2.81 -13.87 7.52
CA CYS A 394 -1.84 -14.81 6.94
C CYS A 394 -2.27 -16.27 7.12
N HIS A 395 -2.88 -16.62 8.26
CA HIS A 395 -3.45 -17.94 8.48
C HIS A 395 -4.53 -18.27 7.44
N TYR A 396 -5.50 -17.38 7.23
CA TYR A 396 -6.55 -17.56 6.24
C TYR A 396 -5.99 -17.72 4.82
N ILE A 397 -4.96 -16.96 4.42
CA ILE A 397 -4.32 -17.12 3.11
C ILE A 397 -3.71 -18.52 2.96
N ARG A 398 -3.03 -19.03 3.99
CA ARG A 398 -2.49 -20.41 3.98
C ARG A 398 -3.60 -21.44 3.87
N LYS A 399 -4.73 -21.25 4.57
CA LYS A 399 -5.89 -22.15 4.50
C LYS A 399 -6.58 -22.12 3.15
N ILE A 400 -6.69 -20.95 2.52
CA ILE A 400 -7.18 -20.85 1.14
C ILE A 400 -6.25 -21.63 0.21
N SER A 401 -4.93 -21.53 0.40
CA SER A 401 -3.95 -22.27 -0.41
C SER A 401 -4.02 -23.78 -0.19
N GLN A 402 -4.35 -24.26 1.01
CA GLN A 402 -4.42 -25.70 1.31
C GLN A 402 -5.78 -26.34 0.96
N TYR A 403 -6.87 -25.61 1.18
CA TYR A 403 -8.24 -26.17 1.16
C TYR A 403 -9.19 -25.44 0.20
N GLY A 404 -8.73 -24.35 -0.43
CA GLY A 404 -9.56 -23.51 -1.29
C GLY A 404 -10.62 -22.70 -0.55
N THR A 405 -10.52 -22.54 0.77
CA THR A 405 -11.38 -21.68 1.60
C THR A 405 -10.66 -21.26 2.88
N VAL A 406 -11.15 -20.23 3.56
CA VAL A 406 -10.73 -19.92 4.93
C VAL A 406 -11.16 -21.01 5.90
N GLN A 407 -10.39 -21.19 6.97
CA GLN A 407 -10.74 -22.04 8.11
C GLN A 407 -10.37 -21.31 9.39
N GLU A 408 -11.19 -21.45 10.42
CA GLU A 408 -10.95 -20.83 11.72
C GLU A 408 -9.65 -21.34 12.34
N PRO A 409 -8.80 -20.45 12.88
CA PRO A 409 -7.62 -20.88 13.62
C PRO A 409 -8.05 -21.54 14.94
N THR A 410 -7.46 -22.69 15.24
CA THR A 410 -7.82 -23.53 16.41
C THR A 410 -7.46 -22.91 17.77
N THR A 411 -6.62 -21.86 17.82
CA THR A 411 -5.95 -21.42 19.06
C THR A 411 -6.12 -19.95 19.45
N PHE A 412 -7.00 -19.16 18.81
CA PHE A 412 -7.29 -17.80 19.32
C PHE A 412 -8.47 -17.84 20.30
N SER A 413 -8.22 -18.28 21.54
CA SER A 413 -9.19 -18.09 22.63
C SER A 413 -9.25 -16.63 23.03
N LYS A 414 -10.43 -16.16 23.46
CA LYS A 414 -10.60 -14.84 24.09
C LYS A 414 -9.66 -14.74 25.29
N HIS A 415 -8.82 -13.71 25.33
CA HIS A 415 -8.12 -13.29 26.54
C HIS A 415 -9.00 -12.33 27.33
#